data_AF-A0A251XLV8-F1
#
_entry.id   AF-A0A251XLV8-F1
#
_cell.length_a   1.000
_cell.length_b   1.000
_cell.length_c   1.000
_cell.angle_alpha   90.00
_cell.angle_beta   90.00
_cell.angle_gamma   90.00
#
_symmetry.space_group_name_H-M   'P 1'
#
loop_
_entity.id
_entity.type
_entity.pdbx_description
1 polymer ?
#
loop_
_entity_poly.entity_id
_entity_poly.type
_entity_poly.pdbx_seq_one_letter_code
_entity_poly.pdbx_strand_id
1 'polypeptide(L)'
;MEEGIVDLVLQHTSSIVFTNSRRLAERLTARLNEIYAVRIEEGRIDAEGNAVVGGTAAGSATADAVPVLAGASAGSGSSRPADATAFSATRRTAARPPAEVMAQAGSTEGADPVLAKAHHGSVSKEQRALIEDDLKSGRLRCVVATSSLELGIDMGDVDLVVQVEAPPSVASGLQRVGRAGHQVGEVSRGVIFPKHRADLIHSAVAAERMASGQIESLRVPANPLDVLAQQTVAAVALEPLGVEEWFDIVRRSAPFATLPRSAYEATLDLLSGRYPSDEFAELRPRIVWDRDEGTIEGRPGAQRLAVTSGGTIPDRGLFGVFMVGEKASRVGELDEEMVYESRVGDVFALGPRAGGSRRSRTTACS
;
A
#
# COMPACT_ATOMS: atom_id res chain seq x y z
N MET A 1 -10.57 -1.88 -16.35
CA MET A 1 -9.17 -2.22 -15.95
C MET A 1 -9.21 -3.40 -14.99
N GLU A 2 -10.00 -3.25 -13.94
CA GLU A 2 -10.29 -4.13 -12.83
C GLU A 2 -10.66 -5.57 -13.25
N GLU A 3 -11.51 -5.76 -14.27
CA GLU A 3 -11.82 -7.09 -14.79
C GLU A 3 -10.59 -7.82 -15.32
N GLY A 4 -9.72 -7.13 -16.06
CA GLY A 4 -8.44 -7.69 -16.52
C GLY A 4 -7.43 -7.94 -15.39
N ILE A 5 -7.54 -7.21 -14.28
CA ILE A 5 -6.77 -7.52 -13.06
C ILE A 5 -7.31 -8.80 -12.42
N VAL A 6 -8.65 -8.98 -12.32
CA VAL A 6 -9.24 -10.24 -11.86
C VAL A 6 -8.84 -11.40 -12.78
N ASP A 7 -8.89 -11.22 -14.10
CA ASP A 7 -8.49 -12.27 -15.06
C ASP A 7 -7.03 -12.71 -14.86
N LEU A 8 -6.12 -11.75 -14.63
CA LEU A 8 -4.71 -12.04 -14.33
C LEU A 8 -4.55 -12.74 -12.98
N VAL A 9 -5.19 -12.25 -11.92
CA VAL A 9 -5.14 -12.89 -10.58
C VAL A 9 -5.68 -14.33 -10.63
N LEU A 10 -6.76 -14.58 -11.38
CA LEU A 10 -7.34 -15.92 -11.52
C LEU A 10 -6.45 -16.90 -12.30
N GLN A 11 -5.51 -16.40 -13.11
CA GLN A 11 -4.51 -17.22 -13.83
C GLN A 11 -3.28 -17.58 -12.98
N HIS A 12 -3.16 -17.05 -11.76
CA HIS A 12 -1.97 -17.15 -10.91
C HIS A 12 -2.32 -17.67 -9.51
N THR A 13 -1.33 -18.19 -8.80
CA THR A 13 -1.54 -18.74 -7.44
C THR A 13 -1.65 -17.63 -6.41
N SER A 14 -0.72 -16.66 -6.43
CA SER A 14 -0.65 -15.58 -5.44
C SER A 14 -0.11 -14.30 -6.06
N SER A 15 -0.91 -13.24 -5.99
CA SER A 15 -0.66 -11.97 -6.66
C SER A 15 -0.56 -10.80 -5.68
N ILE A 16 0.31 -9.84 -5.97
CA ILE A 16 0.31 -8.53 -5.29
C ILE A 16 -0.09 -7.45 -6.30
N VAL A 17 -1.15 -6.70 -5.98
CA VAL A 17 -1.60 -5.53 -6.75
C VAL A 17 -1.15 -4.26 -6.04
N PHE A 18 -0.04 -3.68 -6.47
CA PHE A 18 0.43 -2.40 -5.96
C PHE A 18 -0.40 -1.22 -6.49
N THR A 19 -0.66 -0.28 -5.60
CA THR A 19 -1.36 0.99 -5.87
C THR A 19 -0.62 2.13 -5.17
N ASN A 20 -0.68 3.33 -5.72
CA ASN A 20 0.08 4.46 -5.18
C ASN A 20 -0.58 5.16 -3.97
N SER A 21 -1.86 4.89 -3.65
CA SER A 21 -2.53 5.49 -2.49
C SER A 21 -3.41 4.49 -1.73
N ARG A 22 -3.57 4.71 -0.42
CA ARG A 22 -4.37 3.86 0.49
C ARG A 22 -5.83 3.77 0.02
N ARG A 23 -6.39 4.91 -0.39
CA ARG A 23 -7.75 5.04 -0.94
C ARG A 23 -7.95 4.21 -2.20
N LEU A 24 -6.94 4.16 -3.08
CA LEU A 24 -6.99 3.33 -4.28
C LEU A 24 -6.90 1.83 -3.92
N ALA A 25 -6.06 1.45 -2.96
CA ALA A 25 -5.97 0.06 -2.48
C ALA A 25 -7.32 -0.46 -1.96
N GLU A 26 -7.98 0.28 -1.07
CA GLU A 26 -9.30 -0.08 -0.50
C GLU A 26 -10.38 -0.16 -1.58
N ARG A 27 -10.49 0.87 -2.44
CA ARG A 27 -11.48 0.91 -3.51
C ARG A 27 -11.28 -0.21 -4.53
N LEU A 28 -10.04 -0.50 -4.89
CA LEU A 28 -9.73 -1.58 -5.83
C LEU A 28 -10.01 -2.95 -5.18
N THR A 29 -9.63 -3.16 -3.93
CA THR A 29 -9.95 -4.39 -3.16
C THR A 29 -11.45 -4.68 -3.19
N ALA A 30 -12.27 -3.69 -2.83
CA ALA A 30 -13.72 -3.81 -2.88
C ALA A 30 -14.20 -4.19 -4.30
N ARG A 31 -13.67 -3.52 -5.33
CA ARG A 31 -14.10 -3.76 -6.71
C ARG A 31 -13.67 -5.11 -7.28
N LEU A 32 -12.48 -5.61 -6.93
CA LEU A 32 -12.03 -6.94 -7.33
C LEU A 32 -12.93 -8.03 -6.69
N ASN A 33 -13.28 -7.87 -5.42
CA ASN A 33 -14.17 -8.79 -4.71
C ASN A 33 -15.62 -8.75 -5.27
N GLU A 34 -16.14 -7.57 -5.62
CA GLU A 34 -17.45 -7.45 -6.31
C GLU A 34 -17.45 -8.21 -7.65
N ILE A 35 -16.41 -8.04 -8.47
CA ILE A 35 -16.30 -8.73 -9.77
C ILE A 35 -16.15 -10.25 -9.57
N TYR A 36 -15.42 -10.69 -8.54
CA TYR A 36 -15.27 -12.11 -8.20
C TYR A 36 -16.60 -12.74 -7.78
N ALA A 37 -17.33 -12.12 -6.85
CA ALA A 37 -18.63 -12.60 -6.38
C ALA A 37 -19.63 -12.70 -7.53
N VAL A 38 -19.75 -11.66 -8.38
CA VAL A 38 -20.64 -11.68 -9.55
C VAL A 38 -20.29 -12.84 -10.51
N ARG A 39 -19.00 -13.11 -10.75
CA ARG A 39 -18.58 -14.23 -11.61
C ARG A 39 -18.89 -15.61 -11.02
N ILE A 40 -18.93 -15.75 -9.70
CA ILE A 40 -19.39 -16.96 -9.00
C ILE A 40 -20.91 -17.10 -9.13
N GLU A 41 -21.67 -16.02 -8.88
CA GLU A 41 -23.14 -16.00 -9.01
C GLU A 41 -23.61 -16.34 -10.44
N GLU A 42 -22.89 -15.84 -11.44
CA GLU A 42 -23.12 -16.13 -12.87
C GLU A 42 -22.66 -17.54 -13.30
N GLY A 43 -22.03 -18.31 -12.41
CA GLY A 43 -21.49 -19.64 -12.70
C GLY A 43 -20.38 -19.65 -13.75
N ARG A 44 -19.63 -18.54 -13.89
CA ARG A 44 -18.45 -18.46 -14.77
C ARG A 44 -17.22 -19.10 -14.11
N ILE A 45 -17.12 -18.95 -12.79
CA ILE A 45 -16.07 -19.54 -11.95
C ILE A 45 -16.67 -20.21 -10.71
N ASP A 46 -15.95 -21.15 -10.11
CA ASP A 46 -16.29 -21.72 -8.81
C ASP A 46 -15.76 -20.86 -7.64
N ALA A 47 -15.98 -21.32 -6.40
CA ALA A 47 -15.56 -20.60 -5.19
C ALA A 47 -14.03 -20.52 -4.99
N GLU A 48 -13.26 -21.37 -5.68
CA GLU A 48 -11.78 -21.36 -5.70
C GLU A 48 -11.24 -20.48 -6.85
N GLY A 49 -12.11 -20.10 -7.78
CA GLY A 49 -11.83 -19.25 -8.93
C GLY A 49 -11.47 -20.03 -10.20
N ASN A 50 -11.75 -21.33 -10.26
CA ASN A 50 -11.57 -22.15 -11.47
C ASN A 50 -12.74 -21.95 -12.43
N ALA A 51 -12.50 -22.00 -13.74
CA ALA A 51 -13.55 -21.85 -14.75
C ALA A 51 -14.52 -23.04 -14.77
N VAL A 52 -15.83 -22.77 -14.69
CA VAL A 52 -16.86 -23.82 -14.70
C VAL A 52 -17.15 -24.24 -16.15
N VAL A 53 -16.66 -25.43 -16.52
CA VAL A 53 -16.89 -26.01 -17.86
C VAL A 53 -18.34 -26.51 -17.97
N GLY A 54 -19.26 -25.61 -18.34
CA GLY A 54 -20.67 -25.94 -18.56
C GLY A 54 -21.65 -24.75 -18.62
N GLY A 55 -21.23 -23.53 -18.27
CA GLY A 55 -22.09 -22.34 -18.34
C GLY A 55 -22.52 -21.97 -19.75
N THR A 56 -23.82 -21.79 -19.98
CA THR A 56 -24.38 -21.39 -21.29
C THR A 56 -24.05 -19.93 -21.61
N ALA A 57 -22.94 -19.70 -22.31
CA ALA A 57 -22.54 -18.37 -22.77
C ALA A 57 -23.48 -17.84 -23.86
N ALA A 58 -24.36 -16.90 -23.52
CA ALA A 58 -25.12 -16.08 -24.45
C ALA A 58 -24.68 -14.62 -24.32
N GLY A 59 -23.88 -14.12 -25.28
CA GLY A 59 -23.45 -12.71 -25.30
C GLY A 59 -22.11 -12.48 -25.99
N SER A 60 -22.17 -11.98 -27.21
CA SER A 60 -21.07 -11.47 -28.08
C SER A 60 -19.72 -11.15 -27.43
N ALA A 61 -18.66 -11.79 -27.93
CA ALA A 61 -17.27 -11.37 -27.73
C ALA A 61 -16.75 -10.56 -28.93
N THR A 62 -16.31 -9.33 -28.67
CA THR A 62 -15.27 -8.64 -29.46
C THR A 62 -14.26 -8.06 -28.47
N ALA A 63 -13.31 -8.88 -28.05
CA ALA A 63 -12.19 -8.46 -27.22
C ALA A 63 -11.02 -8.08 -28.13
N ASP A 64 -10.62 -6.81 -28.12
CA ASP A 64 -9.38 -6.36 -28.75
C ASP A 64 -8.19 -6.95 -27.99
N ALA A 65 -7.50 -7.88 -28.64
CA ALA A 65 -6.29 -8.49 -28.08
C ALA A 65 -5.12 -7.50 -28.14
N VAL A 66 -4.55 -7.15 -26.97
CA VAL A 66 -3.25 -6.49 -26.89
C VAL A 66 -2.17 -7.51 -27.27
N PRO A 67 -1.38 -7.31 -28.35
CA PRO A 67 -0.47 -8.33 -28.82
C PRO A 67 0.78 -8.42 -27.94
N VAL A 68 1.00 -9.60 -27.35
CA VAL A 68 2.29 -9.98 -26.75
C VAL A 68 3.24 -10.36 -27.90
N LEU A 69 4.32 -9.59 -28.08
CA LEU A 69 5.35 -9.88 -29.07
C LEU A 69 6.30 -10.98 -28.57
N ALA A 70 6.07 -12.21 -29.04
CA ALA A 70 7.01 -13.32 -28.94
C ALA A 70 7.10 -14.07 -30.29
N GLY A 71 8.31 -14.51 -30.65
CA GLY A 71 8.65 -14.95 -32.01
C GLY A 71 8.05 -16.28 -32.46
N ALA A 72 7.91 -16.44 -33.78
CA ALA A 72 7.25 -17.57 -34.42
C ALA A 72 8.18 -18.78 -34.70
N SER A 73 7.60 -19.98 -34.65
CA SER A 73 7.98 -21.10 -35.53
C SER A 73 6.73 -21.96 -35.81
N ALA A 74 6.66 -22.57 -37.00
CA ALA A 74 5.44 -23.18 -37.53
C ALA A 74 5.50 -24.72 -37.54
N GLY A 75 4.35 -25.38 -37.36
CA GLY A 75 4.19 -26.83 -37.49
C GLY A 75 2.73 -27.23 -37.71
N SER A 76 2.41 -27.71 -38.91
CA SER A 76 1.07 -28.11 -39.34
C SER A 76 0.76 -29.59 -39.07
N GLY A 77 -0.47 -29.92 -38.66
CA GLY A 77 -0.93 -31.32 -38.59
C GLY A 77 -2.44 -31.44 -38.39
N SER A 78 -3.14 -32.05 -39.36
CA SER A 78 -4.60 -32.20 -39.41
C SER A 78 -5.07 -33.61 -39.03
N SER A 79 -6.20 -33.76 -38.32
CA SER A 79 -7.32 -34.65 -38.73
C SER A 79 -8.44 -34.80 -37.66
N ARG A 80 -9.70 -34.77 -38.13
CA ARG A 80 -10.95 -35.30 -37.52
C ARG A 80 -11.48 -36.43 -38.46
N PRO A 81 -12.58 -37.19 -38.20
CA PRO A 81 -13.69 -37.06 -37.21
C PRO A 81 -13.76 -38.31 -36.27
N ALA A 82 -14.85 -38.83 -35.67
CA ALA A 82 -16.30 -38.59 -35.77
C ALA A 82 -17.12 -39.04 -34.51
N ASP A 83 -18.38 -38.60 -34.47
CA ASP A 83 -19.63 -39.18 -33.91
C ASP A 83 -19.65 -40.17 -32.72
N ALA A 84 -20.47 -39.81 -31.72
CA ALA A 84 -21.54 -40.68 -31.19
C ALA A 84 -22.64 -39.87 -30.47
N THR A 85 -23.91 -40.26 -30.67
CA THR A 85 -25.13 -39.63 -30.12
C THR A 85 -25.64 -40.31 -28.83
N ALA A 86 -26.17 -39.56 -27.85
CA ALA A 86 -27.21 -40.09 -26.93
C ALA A 86 -28.01 -39.03 -26.12
N PHE A 87 -29.32 -39.00 -26.38
CA PHE A 87 -30.48 -38.78 -25.48
C PHE A 87 -30.50 -37.78 -24.30
N SER A 88 -31.55 -36.95 -24.34
CA SER A 88 -32.09 -36.11 -23.26
C SER A 88 -32.88 -36.93 -22.22
N ALA A 89 -32.83 -36.50 -20.94
CA ALA A 89 -33.77 -36.90 -19.91
C ALA A 89 -34.01 -35.78 -18.88
N THR A 90 -35.18 -35.15 -18.94
CA THR A 90 -35.65 -34.14 -17.97
C THR A 90 -35.87 -34.75 -16.59
N ARG A 91 -35.25 -34.20 -15.53
CA ARG A 91 -35.60 -34.52 -14.13
C ARG A 91 -36.25 -33.32 -13.44
N ARG A 92 -37.46 -33.58 -12.93
CA ARG A 92 -38.25 -32.67 -12.09
C ARG A 92 -37.53 -32.38 -10.77
N THR A 93 -37.67 -31.16 -10.29
CA THR A 93 -37.34 -30.78 -8.92
C THR A 93 -38.18 -31.58 -7.92
N ALA A 94 -37.52 -32.20 -6.96
CA ALA A 94 -38.16 -32.81 -5.79
C ALA A 94 -37.93 -31.90 -4.58
N ALA A 95 -39.01 -31.53 -3.87
CA ALA A 95 -38.90 -30.78 -2.64
C ALA A 95 -38.29 -31.67 -1.54
N ARG A 96 -37.26 -31.16 -0.85
CA ARG A 96 -36.59 -31.87 0.25
C ARG A 96 -37.50 -31.95 1.49
N PRO A 97 -37.47 -33.05 2.26
CA PRO A 97 -38.28 -33.17 3.47
C PRO A 97 -37.76 -32.25 4.59
N PRO A 98 -38.62 -31.78 5.52
CA PRO A 98 -38.25 -30.77 6.52
C PRO A 98 -37.07 -31.13 7.45
N ALA A 99 -36.76 -32.42 7.60
CA ALA A 99 -35.63 -32.88 8.42
C ALA A 99 -34.26 -32.46 7.87
N GLU A 100 -34.10 -32.29 6.56
CA GLU A 100 -32.84 -31.82 5.96
C GLU A 100 -32.60 -30.32 6.21
N VAL A 101 -33.65 -29.56 6.51
CA VAL A 101 -33.56 -28.11 6.79
C VAL A 101 -32.94 -27.84 8.17
N MET A 102 -33.17 -28.74 9.15
CA MET A 102 -32.58 -28.60 10.49
C MET A 102 -31.09 -29.00 10.53
N ALA A 103 -30.59 -29.71 9.53
CA ALA A 103 -29.18 -30.12 9.45
C ALA A 103 -28.22 -28.96 9.09
N GLN A 104 -28.73 -27.82 8.60
CA GLN A 104 -27.92 -26.63 8.32
C GLN A 104 -27.83 -25.64 9.50
N ALA A 105 -28.50 -25.91 10.64
CA ALA A 105 -28.46 -25.07 11.84
C ALA A 105 -27.10 -25.09 12.60
N GLY A 106 -26.02 -25.55 11.95
CA GLY A 106 -24.67 -25.65 12.48
C GLY A 106 -23.57 -25.35 11.46
N SER A 107 -23.89 -25.03 10.20
CA SER A 107 -22.92 -24.38 9.32
C SER A 107 -22.86 -22.91 9.71
N THR A 108 -21.74 -22.49 10.30
CA THR A 108 -21.30 -21.12 10.07
C THR A 108 -21.22 -20.94 8.56
N GLU A 109 -22.00 -20.01 7.99
CA GLU A 109 -21.73 -19.51 6.65
C GLU A 109 -20.27 -19.05 6.68
N GLY A 110 -19.40 -19.80 6.01
CA GLY A 110 -18.02 -19.40 5.83
C GLY A 110 -18.05 -18.05 5.12
N ALA A 111 -17.31 -17.07 5.65
CA ALA A 111 -17.28 -15.74 5.05
C ALA A 111 -17.04 -15.86 3.54
N ASP A 112 -17.86 -15.16 2.74
CA ASP A 112 -17.85 -15.25 1.27
C ASP A 112 -16.41 -15.26 0.74
N PRO A 113 -16.06 -16.15 -0.20
CA PRO A 113 -14.67 -16.32 -0.61
C PRO A 113 -14.12 -14.99 -1.17
N VAL A 114 -13.21 -14.38 -0.40
CA VAL A 114 -12.66 -13.07 -0.70
C VAL A 114 -11.42 -13.24 -1.59
N LEU A 115 -11.49 -12.78 -2.84
CA LEU A 115 -10.36 -12.83 -3.78
C LEU A 115 -9.17 -12.01 -3.27
N ALA A 116 -9.43 -10.81 -2.73
CA ALA A 116 -8.42 -9.82 -2.39
C ALA A 116 -8.62 -9.16 -1.01
N LYS A 117 -7.53 -8.93 -0.27
CA LYS A 117 -7.51 -8.09 0.95
C LYS A 117 -6.61 -6.85 0.75
N ALA A 118 -6.97 -5.72 1.38
CA ALA A 118 -6.18 -4.49 1.33
C ALA A 118 -5.05 -4.49 2.36
N HIS A 119 -3.88 -3.95 2.00
CA HIS A 119 -2.72 -3.87 2.89
C HIS A 119 -2.01 -2.50 2.81
N HIS A 120 -2.07 -1.73 3.90
CA HIS A 120 -1.39 -0.44 4.03
C HIS A 120 -1.24 -0.01 5.49
N GLY A 121 -0.47 1.05 5.75
CA GLY A 121 -0.15 1.53 7.11
C GLY A 121 -1.33 1.80 8.04
N SER A 122 -2.53 2.11 7.53
CA SER A 122 -3.75 2.30 8.35
C SER A 122 -4.45 0.98 8.75
N VAL A 123 -3.99 -0.17 8.27
CA VAL A 123 -4.48 -1.50 8.70
C VAL A 123 -3.74 -1.90 9.99
N SER A 124 -4.46 -2.45 10.97
CA SER A 124 -3.87 -2.85 12.26
C SER A 124 -2.75 -3.88 12.08
N LYS A 125 -1.80 -3.90 13.02
CA LYS A 125 -0.64 -4.79 12.95
C LYS A 125 -1.04 -6.27 12.89
N GLU A 126 -2.07 -6.62 13.65
CA GLU A 126 -2.62 -7.98 13.76
C GLU A 126 -3.27 -8.40 12.43
N GLN A 127 -4.07 -7.52 11.84
CA GLN A 127 -4.72 -7.78 10.56
C GLN A 127 -3.71 -7.85 9.41
N ARG A 128 -2.65 -7.03 9.44
CA ARG A 128 -1.55 -7.13 8.47
C ARG A 128 -0.81 -8.45 8.58
N ALA A 129 -0.42 -8.87 9.79
CA ALA A 129 0.23 -10.16 10.00
C ALA A 129 -0.62 -11.36 9.50
N LEU A 130 -1.95 -11.32 9.68
CA LEU A 130 -2.85 -12.33 9.12
C LEU A 130 -2.89 -12.32 7.59
N ILE A 131 -2.89 -11.14 6.96
CA ILE A 131 -2.84 -10.99 5.50
C ILE A 131 -1.50 -11.47 4.94
N GLU A 132 -0.40 -11.14 5.62
CA GLU A 132 0.96 -11.56 5.27
C GLU A 132 1.09 -13.10 5.32
N ASP A 133 0.56 -13.76 6.37
CA ASP A 133 0.56 -15.23 6.50
C ASP A 133 -0.42 -15.93 5.52
N ASP A 134 -1.62 -15.37 5.32
CA ASP A 134 -2.57 -15.89 4.33
C ASP A 134 -2.00 -15.83 2.90
N LEU A 135 -1.29 -14.75 2.54
CA LEU A 135 -0.61 -14.66 1.23
C LEU A 135 0.55 -15.66 1.15
N LYS A 136 1.44 -15.68 2.15
CA LYS A 136 2.62 -16.57 2.16
C LYS A 136 2.29 -18.06 2.14
N SER A 137 1.09 -18.43 2.60
CA SER A 137 0.58 -19.81 2.60
C SER A 137 -0.35 -20.14 1.42
N GLY A 138 -0.52 -19.22 0.46
CA GLY A 138 -1.41 -19.40 -0.71
C GLY A 138 -2.91 -19.41 -0.39
N ARG A 139 -3.31 -19.17 0.87
CA ARG A 139 -4.74 -19.11 1.28
C ARG A 139 -5.44 -17.85 0.74
N LEU A 140 -4.68 -16.80 0.43
CA LEU A 140 -5.17 -15.57 -0.16
C LEU A 140 -4.52 -15.34 -1.52
N ARG A 141 -5.33 -15.42 -2.59
CA ARG A 141 -4.86 -15.28 -3.97
C ARG A 141 -4.38 -13.87 -4.32
N CYS A 142 -4.86 -12.82 -3.64
CA CYS A 142 -4.49 -11.45 -3.96
C CYS A 142 -4.37 -10.55 -2.72
N VAL A 143 -3.31 -9.74 -2.68
CA VAL A 143 -3.22 -8.58 -1.76
C VAL A 143 -3.12 -7.30 -2.57
N VAL A 144 -3.99 -6.32 -2.29
CA VAL A 144 -3.88 -4.97 -2.86
C VAL A 144 -3.13 -4.08 -1.89
N ALA A 145 -1.92 -3.68 -2.25
CA ALA A 145 -0.99 -3.02 -1.34
C ALA A 145 -0.60 -1.60 -1.78
N THR A 146 -0.11 -0.81 -0.83
CA THR A 146 0.76 0.34 -1.11
C THR A 146 2.23 -0.06 -0.93
N SER A 147 3.16 0.91 -0.83
CA SER A 147 4.58 0.67 -0.51
C SER A 147 4.84 -0.13 0.78
N SER A 148 3.82 -0.40 1.60
CA SER A 148 3.92 -1.27 2.78
C SER A 148 4.41 -2.71 2.52
N LEU A 149 4.30 -3.22 1.29
CA LEU A 149 4.85 -4.54 0.89
C LEU A 149 6.01 -4.41 -0.11
N GLU A 150 6.54 -3.21 -0.31
CA GLU A 150 7.57 -2.94 -1.34
C GLU A 150 8.96 -3.44 -0.93
N LEU A 151 9.27 -3.46 0.37
CA LEU A 151 10.59 -3.77 0.92
C LEU A 151 10.52 -4.81 2.05
N GLY A 152 11.57 -5.63 2.15
CA GLY A 152 11.95 -6.28 3.41
C GLY A 152 11.22 -7.56 3.82
N ILE A 153 10.37 -8.13 2.96
CA ILE A 153 9.57 -9.31 3.27
C ILE A 153 9.69 -10.39 2.18
N ASP A 154 9.92 -11.61 2.63
CA ASP A 154 9.90 -12.82 1.81
C ASP A 154 8.46 -13.32 1.67
N MET A 155 7.78 -12.81 0.66
CA MET A 155 6.47 -13.31 0.23
C MET A 155 6.71 -14.54 -0.64
N GLY A 156 6.63 -15.72 -0.04
CA GLY A 156 6.69 -16.99 -0.77
C GLY A 156 5.57 -17.09 -1.81
N ASP A 157 5.80 -17.91 -2.83
CA ASP A 157 4.87 -18.31 -3.90
C ASP A 157 4.10 -17.21 -4.65
N VAL A 158 4.46 -15.93 -4.48
CA VAL A 158 3.95 -14.84 -5.32
C VAL A 158 4.52 -14.99 -6.73
N ASP A 159 3.64 -15.29 -7.69
CA ASP A 159 3.97 -15.55 -9.10
C ASP A 159 3.56 -14.40 -10.03
N LEU A 160 2.86 -13.39 -9.50
CA LEU A 160 2.49 -12.17 -10.24
C LEU A 160 2.54 -10.90 -9.39
N VAL A 161 3.10 -9.84 -9.96
CA VAL A 161 2.90 -8.47 -9.48
C VAL A 161 2.14 -7.66 -10.53
N VAL A 162 1.09 -6.98 -10.08
CA VAL A 162 0.36 -5.97 -10.86
C VAL A 162 0.64 -4.60 -10.26
N GLN A 163 1.01 -3.62 -11.08
CA GLN A 163 1.25 -2.25 -10.67
C GLN A 163 0.20 -1.34 -11.34
N VAL A 164 -0.70 -0.77 -10.55
CA VAL A 164 -1.73 0.18 -11.04
C VAL A 164 -1.18 1.59 -10.93
N GLU A 165 -1.24 2.35 -12.03
CA GLU A 165 -0.48 3.61 -12.25
C GLU A 165 1.02 3.37 -12.47
N ALA A 166 1.72 4.32 -13.10
CA ALA A 166 3.18 4.33 -13.06
C ALA A 166 3.69 4.28 -11.60
N PRO A 167 4.73 3.47 -11.30
CA PRO A 167 5.35 3.48 -9.96
C PRO A 167 5.99 4.86 -9.67
N PRO A 168 6.13 5.25 -8.39
CA PRO A 168 6.66 6.57 -8.02
C PRO A 168 8.14 6.78 -8.42
N SER A 169 8.86 5.68 -8.67
CA SER A 169 10.20 5.68 -9.27
C SER A 169 10.45 4.34 -9.97
N VAL A 170 11.44 4.30 -10.87
CA VAL A 170 11.93 3.06 -11.51
C VAL A 170 12.47 2.11 -10.45
N ALA A 171 13.22 2.61 -9.46
CA ALA A 171 13.71 1.81 -8.35
C ALA A 171 12.57 1.17 -7.54
N SER A 172 11.50 1.91 -7.27
CA SER A 172 10.28 1.42 -6.62
C SER A 172 9.58 0.35 -7.46
N GLY A 173 9.45 0.58 -8.77
CA GLY A 173 8.91 -0.40 -9.72
C GLY A 173 9.67 -1.72 -9.72
N LEU A 174 11.01 -1.68 -9.71
CA LEU A 174 11.85 -2.88 -9.59
C LEU A 174 11.67 -3.60 -8.24
N GLN A 175 11.66 -2.87 -7.12
CA GLN A 175 11.44 -3.47 -5.78
C GLN A 175 10.06 -4.12 -5.65
N ARG A 176 9.03 -3.53 -6.27
CA ARG A 176 7.67 -4.07 -6.32
C ARG A 176 7.58 -5.32 -7.19
N VAL A 177 8.05 -5.26 -8.44
CA VAL A 177 7.99 -6.41 -9.37
C VAL A 177 8.87 -7.56 -8.87
N GLY A 178 10.01 -7.28 -8.23
CA GLY A 178 10.87 -8.26 -7.59
C GLY A 178 10.23 -9.05 -6.42
N ARG A 179 8.98 -8.73 -6.03
CA ARG A 179 8.18 -9.58 -5.12
C ARG A 179 7.62 -10.82 -5.83
N ALA A 180 7.42 -10.78 -7.16
CA ALA A 180 7.06 -11.96 -7.94
C ALA A 180 8.30 -12.79 -8.26
N GLY A 181 8.19 -14.12 -8.16
CA GLY A 181 9.30 -15.03 -8.45
C GLY A 181 10.54 -14.74 -7.60
N HIS A 182 10.35 -14.44 -6.30
CA HIS A 182 11.42 -14.00 -5.38
C HIS A 182 12.33 -15.17 -4.94
N GLN A 183 12.89 -15.89 -5.92
CA GLN A 183 13.82 -17.01 -5.75
C GLN A 183 15.05 -16.80 -6.65
N VAL A 184 16.17 -17.47 -6.34
CA VAL A 184 17.43 -17.28 -7.09
C VAL A 184 17.32 -17.90 -8.48
N GLY A 185 17.33 -17.05 -9.51
CA GLY A 185 17.29 -17.46 -10.92
C GLY A 185 15.89 -17.48 -11.55
N GLU A 186 14.84 -17.24 -10.76
CA GLU A 186 13.47 -17.13 -11.26
C GLU A 186 13.19 -15.78 -11.93
N VAL A 187 12.14 -15.74 -12.77
CA VAL A 187 11.76 -14.55 -13.53
C VAL A 187 10.62 -13.81 -12.83
N SER A 188 10.90 -12.59 -12.35
CA SER A 188 9.87 -11.72 -11.77
C SER A 188 8.86 -11.22 -12.80
N ARG A 189 7.62 -11.70 -12.72
CA ARG A 189 6.51 -11.33 -13.62
C ARG A 189 5.78 -10.08 -13.13
N GLY A 190 5.90 -8.99 -13.88
CA GLY A 190 5.22 -7.71 -13.61
C GLY A 190 4.27 -7.29 -14.74
N VAL A 191 3.09 -6.75 -14.40
CA VAL A 191 2.15 -6.11 -15.35
C VAL A 191 1.77 -4.71 -14.85
N ILE A 192 1.95 -3.68 -15.67
CA ILE A 192 1.57 -2.30 -15.32
C ILE A 192 0.25 -1.93 -16.01
N PHE A 193 -0.72 -1.40 -15.25
CA PHE A 193 -1.99 -0.87 -15.75
C PHE A 193 -2.04 0.67 -15.61
N PRO A 194 -1.95 1.41 -16.72
CA PRO A 194 -2.13 2.86 -16.69
C PRO A 194 -3.59 3.25 -16.37
N LYS A 195 -3.77 4.25 -15.50
CA LYS A 195 -5.10 4.79 -15.12
C LYS A 195 -5.71 5.69 -16.21
N HIS A 196 -4.89 6.38 -17.00
CA HIS A 196 -5.33 7.29 -18.06
C HIS A 196 -4.28 7.48 -19.15
N ARG A 197 -4.67 8.10 -20.29
CA ARG A 197 -3.81 8.24 -21.48
C ARG A 197 -2.44 8.86 -21.23
N ALA A 198 -2.34 9.87 -20.36
CA ALA A 198 -1.04 10.46 -20.00
C ALA A 198 -0.16 9.53 -19.16
N ASP A 199 -0.75 8.70 -18.30
CA ASP A 199 -0.05 7.75 -17.42
C ASP A 199 0.50 6.55 -18.22
N LEU A 200 -0.07 6.24 -19.40
CA LEU A 200 0.52 5.25 -20.32
C LEU A 200 1.96 5.62 -20.71
N ILE A 201 2.26 6.91 -20.90
CA ILE A 201 3.61 7.38 -21.25
C ILE A 201 4.55 7.16 -20.06
N HIS A 202 4.14 7.57 -18.86
CA HIS A 202 4.93 7.37 -17.64
C HIS A 202 5.16 5.89 -17.33
N SER A 203 4.12 5.07 -17.48
CA SER A 203 4.17 3.61 -17.30
C SER A 203 5.10 2.93 -18.30
N ALA A 204 5.07 3.33 -19.57
CA ALA A 204 5.95 2.79 -20.60
C ALA A 204 7.43 3.14 -20.36
N VAL A 205 7.72 4.41 -20.03
CA VAL A 205 9.09 4.85 -19.70
C VAL A 205 9.60 4.16 -18.43
N ALA A 206 8.74 3.98 -17.42
CA ALA A 206 9.10 3.23 -16.23
C ALA A 206 9.44 1.76 -16.58
N ALA A 207 8.59 1.08 -17.35
CA ALA A 207 8.81 -0.31 -17.78
C ALA A 207 10.13 -0.48 -18.57
N GLU A 208 10.42 0.42 -19.51
CA GLU A 208 11.65 0.40 -20.31
C GLU A 208 12.90 0.60 -19.43
N ARG A 209 12.85 1.54 -18.48
CA ARG A 209 13.94 1.78 -17.53
C ARG A 209 14.11 0.66 -16.52
N MET A 210 13.03 0.03 -16.07
CA MET A 210 13.07 -1.17 -15.23
C MET A 210 13.77 -2.30 -15.98
N ALA A 211 13.34 -2.62 -17.21
CA ALA A 211 13.91 -3.68 -18.03
C ALA A 211 15.40 -3.46 -18.38
N SER A 212 15.83 -2.19 -18.49
CA SER A 212 17.23 -1.82 -18.76
C SER A 212 18.07 -1.49 -17.51
N GLY A 213 17.51 -1.64 -16.30
CA GLY A 213 18.22 -1.38 -15.03
C GLY A 213 18.54 0.10 -14.75
N GLN A 214 17.90 1.04 -15.46
CA GLN A 214 18.19 2.48 -15.40
C GLN A 214 17.43 3.20 -14.26
N ILE A 215 17.82 2.91 -13.03
CA ILE A 215 17.27 3.57 -11.82
C ILE A 215 17.77 5.00 -11.62
N GLU A 216 17.06 5.75 -10.78
CA GLU A 216 17.40 7.12 -10.40
C GLU A 216 18.68 7.20 -9.54
N SER A 217 19.46 8.26 -9.74
CA SER A 217 20.62 8.55 -8.89
C SER A 217 20.17 9.07 -7.51
N LEU A 218 20.57 8.39 -6.43
CA LEU A 218 20.34 8.86 -5.08
C LEU A 218 21.36 9.96 -4.70
N ARG A 219 20.87 11.05 -4.11
CA ARG A 219 21.70 12.13 -3.54
C ARG A 219 21.34 12.32 -2.08
N VAL A 220 22.32 12.18 -1.18
CA VAL A 220 22.17 12.50 0.24
C VAL A 220 21.97 14.02 0.39
N PRO A 221 20.92 14.50 1.07
CA PRO A 221 20.76 15.91 1.41
C PRO A 221 21.95 16.39 2.25
N ALA A 222 22.54 17.52 1.88
CA ALA A 222 23.68 18.10 2.61
C ALA A 222 23.19 19.10 3.66
N ASN A 223 23.70 18.94 4.89
CA ASN A 223 23.46 19.82 6.04
C ASN A 223 21.97 20.12 6.37
N PRO A 224 21.09 19.12 6.55
CA PRO A 224 19.71 19.33 7.02
C PRO A 224 19.70 19.82 8.48
N LEU A 225 19.64 21.13 8.70
CA LEU A 225 19.80 21.75 10.02
C LEU A 225 18.61 21.50 10.97
N ASP A 226 17.44 21.19 10.42
CA ASP A 226 16.25 20.72 11.14
C ASP A 226 16.51 19.35 11.78
N VAL A 227 17.07 18.40 11.02
CA VAL A 227 17.49 17.09 11.52
C VAL A 227 18.62 17.23 12.54
N LEU A 228 19.59 18.13 12.30
CA LEU A 228 20.63 18.45 13.29
C LEU A 228 20.02 18.98 14.59
N ALA A 229 19.04 19.88 14.52
CA ALA A 229 18.38 20.44 15.69
C ALA A 229 17.65 19.35 16.50
N GLN A 230 16.88 18.49 15.82
CA GLN A 230 16.18 17.36 16.44
C GLN A 230 17.17 16.38 17.11
N GLN A 231 18.23 15.99 16.41
CA GLN A 231 19.25 15.07 16.94
C GLN A 231 20.05 15.69 18.09
N THR A 232 20.33 17.00 18.05
CA THR A 232 21.01 17.69 19.16
C THR A 232 20.16 17.65 20.43
N VAL A 233 18.87 17.98 20.35
CA VAL A 233 17.93 17.90 21.50
C VAL A 233 17.81 16.47 22.03
N ALA A 234 17.87 15.47 21.15
CA ALA A 234 17.87 14.05 21.55
C ALA A 234 19.19 13.62 22.21
N ALA A 235 20.33 14.10 21.73
CA ALA A 235 21.66 13.75 22.24
C ALA A 235 21.87 14.27 23.68
N VAL A 236 21.49 15.53 23.96
CA VAL A 236 21.60 16.13 25.30
C VAL A 236 20.39 15.85 26.22
N ALA A 237 19.52 14.89 25.84
CA ALA A 237 18.28 14.61 26.56
C ALA A 237 18.45 13.91 27.91
N LEU A 238 19.62 13.30 28.14
CA LEU A 238 19.94 12.49 29.32
C LEU A 238 21.15 13.05 30.09
N GLU A 239 22.18 13.47 29.37
CA GLU A 239 23.46 13.93 29.90
C GLU A 239 23.94 15.15 29.09
N PRO A 240 24.69 16.08 29.69
CA PRO A 240 25.29 17.20 28.96
C PRO A 240 26.42 16.72 28.04
N LEU A 241 26.64 17.43 26.94
CA LEU A 241 27.68 17.10 25.95
C LEU A 241 28.60 18.30 25.67
N GLY A 242 29.86 18.02 25.34
CA GLY A 242 30.79 19.03 24.83
C GLY A 242 30.42 19.49 23.42
N VAL A 243 30.44 20.80 23.19
CA VAL A 243 30.06 21.42 21.90
C VAL A 243 31.00 21.01 20.77
N GLU A 244 32.31 20.91 21.03
CA GLU A 244 33.31 20.45 20.06
C GLU A 244 33.13 18.96 19.74
N GLU A 245 32.96 18.13 20.78
CA GLU A 245 32.77 16.69 20.63
C GLU A 245 31.51 16.38 19.81
N TRP A 246 30.39 17.05 20.08
CA TRP A 246 29.16 16.87 19.31
C TRP A 246 29.31 17.31 17.85
N PHE A 247 30.02 18.41 17.58
CA PHE A 247 30.34 18.84 16.22
C PHE A 247 31.15 17.78 15.45
N ASP A 248 32.19 17.23 16.07
CA ASP A 248 33.02 16.18 15.47
C ASP A 248 32.22 14.88 15.25
N ILE A 249 31.37 14.47 16.21
CA ILE A 249 30.47 13.33 16.06
C ILE A 249 29.55 13.50 14.86
N VAL A 250 28.88 14.67 14.76
CA VAL A 250 27.95 15.00 13.67
C VAL A 250 28.65 14.93 12.31
N ARG A 251 29.86 15.50 12.20
CA ARG A 251 30.63 15.54 10.93
C ARG A 251 31.17 14.20 10.45
N ARG A 252 31.14 13.14 11.28
CA ARG A 252 31.42 11.76 10.81
C ARG A 252 30.29 11.17 9.97
N SER A 253 29.09 11.76 10.00
CA SER A 253 27.96 11.30 9.19
C SER A 253 27.95 11.90 7.78
N ALA A 254 27.49 11.13 6.80
CA ALA A 254 27.49 11.56 5.39
C ALA A 254 26.72 12.86 5.10
N PRO A 255 25.52 13.13 5.69
CA PRO A 255 24.79 14.39 5.44
C PRO A 255 25.53 15.64 5.94
N PHE A 256 26.36 15.51 6.98
CA PHE A 256 26.98 16.64 7.69
C PHE A 256 28.52 16.70 7.52
N ALA A 257 29.12 15.87 6.65
CA ALA A 257 30.57 15.84 6.45
C ALA A 257 31.19 17.22 6.14
N THR A 258 30.44 18.09 5.45
CA THR A 258 30.81 19.47 5.11
C THR A 258 30.04 20.54 5.89
N LEU A 259 29.52 20.22 7.07
CA LEU A 259 28.79 21.15 7.93
C LEU A 259 29.68 22.36 8.32
N PRO A 260 29.32 23.60 7.92
CA PRO A 260 30.03 24.79 8.35
C PRO A 260 29.85 25.02 9.85
N ARG A 261 30.93 25.39 10.54
CA ARG A 261 30.91 25.68 11.98
C ARG A 261 29.88 26.75 12.35
N SER A 262 29.75 27.79 11.54
CA SER A 262 28.75 28.85 11.72
C SER A 262 27.30 28.36 11.64
N ALA A 263 27.00 27.38 10.79
CA ALA A 263 25.66 26.80 10.69
C ALA A 263 25.33 25.90 11.89
N TYR A 264 26.32 25.18 12.39
CA TYR A 264 26.22 24.41 13.64
C TYR A 264 25.95 25.33 14.84
N GLU A 265 26.76 26.37 15.04
CA GLU A 265 26.60 27.32 16.15
C GLU A 265 25.26 28.09 16.06
N ALA A 266 24.85 28.52 14.86
CA ALA A 266 23.54 29.13 14.66
C ALA A 266 22.36 28.20 15.02
N THR A 267 22.53 26.88 14.82
CA THR A 267 21.54 25.88 15.25
C THR A 267 21.48 25.75 16.77
N LEU A 268 22.63 25.82 17.45
CA LEU A 268 22.70 25.83 18.92
C LEU A 268 22.15 27.14 19.52
N ASP A 269 22.38 28.29 18.88
CA ASP A 269 21.78 29.58 19.27
C ASP A 269 20.25 29.52 19.17
N LEU A 270 19.70 29.02 18.06
CA LEU A 270 18.26 28.81 17.88
C LEU A 270 17.67 27.90 18.98
N LEU A 271 18.34 26.77 19.27
CA LEU A 271 17.89 25.81 20.29
C LEU A 271 18.01 26.33 21.73
N SER A 272 18.98 27.20 22.01
CA SER A 272 19.19 27.78 23.35
C SER A 272 18.32 29.02 23.61
N GLY A 273 17.74 29.60 22.56
CA GLY A 273 16.77 30.72 22.61
C GLY A 273 17.35 32.07 22.22
N ARG A 274 18.48 32.10 21.51
CA ARG A 274 19.04 33.33 20.92
C ARG A 274 18.51 33.48 19.49
N TYR A 275 17.57 34.41 19.33
CA TYR A 275 16.97 34.76 18.04
C TYR A 275 17.53 36.09 17.51
N PRO A 276 17.71 36.25 16.18
CA PRO A 276 18.12 37.53 15.59
C PRO A 276 17.03 38.62 15.63
N SER A 277 15.75 38.25 15.83
CA SER A 277 14.60 39.15 15.88
C SER A 277 13.54 38.66 16.87
N ASP A 278 12.66 39.58 17.32
CA ASP A 278 11.54 39.28 18.22
C ASP A 278 10.41 38.47 17.56
N GLU A 279 10.43 38.30 16.23
CA GLU A 279 9.45 37.49 15.46
C GLU A 279 9.43 36.02 15.90
N PHE A 280 10.49 35.57 16.59
CA PHE A 280 10.65 34.20 17.08
C PHE A 280 10.35 34.05 18.58
N ALA A 281 9.81 35.07 19.26
CA ALA A 281 9.56 35.05 20.70
C ALA A 281 8.58 33.95 21.18
N GLU A 282 7.75 33.40 20.28
CA GLU A 282 6.88 32.25 20.58
C GLU A 282 7.62 30.90 20.64
N LEU A 283 8.82 30.82 20.05
CA LEU A 283 9.63 29.60 20.06
C LEU A 283 10.20 29.34 21.44
N ARG A 284 9.98 28.12 21.94
CA ARG A 284 10.52 27.70 23.24
C ARG A 284 11.92 27.11 23.06
N PRO A 285 12.96 27.63 23.76
CA PRO A 285 14.27 27.00 23.77
C PRO A 285 14.20 25.59 24.36
N ARG A 286 15.05 24.70 23.83
CA ARG A 286 15.07 23.26 24.15
C ARG A 286 16.36 22.81 24.82
N ILE A 287 17.44 23.58 24.70
CA ILE A 287 18.72 23.34 25.38
C ILE A 287 19.12 24.55 26.22
N VAL A 288 20.09 24.35 27.10
CA VAL A 288 20.96 25.36 27.68
C VAL A 288 22.33 25.20 27.01
N TRP A 289 23.00 26.30 26.70
CA TRP A 289 24.36 26.31 26.17
C TRP A 289 25.22 27.16 27.10
N ASP A 290 26.12 26.52 27.84
CA ASP A 290 27.19 27.21 28.55
C ASP A 290 28.33 27.50 27.57
N ARG A 291 28.63 28.79 27.39
CA ARG A 291 29.63 29.26 26.43
C ARG A 291 31.02 29.42 27.04
N ASP A 292 31.12 29.40 28.37
CA ASP A 292 32.39 29.50 29.10
C ASP A 292 32.97 28.10 29.36
N GLU A 293 32.12 27.12 29.68
CA GLU A 293 32.50 25.70 29.76
C GLU A 293 32.50 24.99 28.39
N GLY A 294 31.70 25.49 27.43
CA GLY A 294 31.58 24.88 26.10
C GLY A 294 30.69 23.63 26.09
N THR A 295 29.67 23.58 26.95
CA THR A 295 28.77 22.44 27.17
C THR A 295 27.32 22.78 26.77
N ILE A 296 26.58 21.76 26.35
CA ILE A 296 25.15 21.85 26.02
C ILE A 296 24.34 20.80 26.80
N GLU A 297 23.21 21.22 27.38
CA GLU A 297 22.34 20.40 28.23
C GLU A 297 20.88 20.51 27.78
N GLY A 298 20.11 19.42 27.84
CA GLY A 298 18.67 19.43 27.55
C GLY A 298 17.85 20.13 28.64
N ARG A 299 16.96 21.05 28.26
CA ARG A 299 16.01 21.66 29.22
C ARG A 299 14.99 20.62 29.71
N PRO A 300 14.33 20.83 30.87
CA PRO A 300 13.29 19.95 31.37
C PRO A 300 12.23 19.60 30.31
N GLY A 301 12.10 18.31 30.02
CA GLY A 301 11.21 17.78 28.97
C GLY A 301 11.85 17.55 27.60
N ALA A 302 13.16 17.82 27.40
CA ALA A 302 13.88 17.53 26.16
C ALA A 302 13.76 16.06 25.72
N GLN A 303 13.96 15.11 26.65
CA GLN A 303 13.77 13.67 26.38
C GLN A 303 12.36 13.37 25.87
N ARG A 304 11.32 13.87 26.54
CA ARG A 304 9.92 13.66 26.14
C ARG A 304 9.68 14.20 24.74
N LEU A 305 10.15 15.41 24.45
CA LEU A 305 10.02 16.03 23.13
C LEU A 305 10.72 15.20 22.04
N ALA A 306 11.95 14.74 22.30
CA ALA A 306 12.71 13.92 21.36
C ALA A 306 11.98 12.61 21.03
N VAL A 307 11.56 11.84 22.04
CA VAL A 307 10.93 10.53 21.82
C VAL A 307 9.51 10.61 21.25
N THR A 308 8.77 11.71 21.46
CA THR A 308 7.43 11.90 20.88
C THR A 308 7.44 12.69 19.56
N SER A 309 8.60 13.01 18.99
CA SER A 309 8.70 13.87 17.78
C SER A 309 8.34 13.17 16.45
N GLY A 310 8.09 11.85 16.45
CA GLY A 310 7.78 11.09 15.23
C GLY A 310 8.98 10.78 14.32
N GLY A 311 10.12 11.44 14.53
CA GLY A 311 11.32 11.29 13.70
C GLY A 311 11.39 12.35 12.60
N THR A 312 11.91 11.99 11.43
CA THR A 312 12.11 12.90 10.29
C THR A 312 11.02 12.80 9.22
N ILE A 313 10.02 11.94 9.41
CA ILE A 313 8.83 11.90 8.56
C ILE A 313 7.93 13.05 9.01
N PRO A 314 7.63 14.04 8.15
CA PRO A 314 6.78 15.15 8.54
C PRO A 314 5.35 14.67 8.78
N ASP A 315 4.71 15.23 9.80
CA ASP A 315 3.27 15.07 10.01
C ASP A 315 2.53 15.60 8.76
N ARG A 316 1.75 14.71 8.14
CA ARG A 316 0.72 15.09 7.16
C ARG A 316 -0.54 15.42 7.94
N GLY A 317 -1.28 16.47 7.57
CA GLY A 317 -2.45 16.90 8.34
C GLY A 317 -3.44 15.76 8.57
N LEU A 318 -3.80 15.49 9.83
CA LEU A 318 -4.81 14.50 10.18
C LEU A 318 -6.16 15.19 10.43
N PHE A 319 -7.11 14.95 9.55
CA PHE A 319 -8.43 15.56 9.58
C PHE A 319 -9.43 14.61 10.24
N GLY A 320 -10.13 15.09 11.28
CA GLY A 320 -11.16 14.30 11.94
C GLY A 320 -12.39 14.06 11.06
N VAL A 321 -12.83 12.81 10.95
CA VAL A 321 -14.12 12.47 10.33
C VAL A 321 -15.20 12.50 11.41
N PHE A 322 -16.30 13.21 11.15
CA PHE A 322 -17.43 13.33 12.06
C PHE A 322 -18.72 12.89 11.37
N MET A 323 -19.59 12.15 12.07
CA MET A 323 -20.97 11.92 11.59
C MET A 323 -21.75 13.24 11.65
N VAL A 324 -22.45 13.57 10.56
CA VAL A 324 -23.47 14.63 10.55
C VAL A 324 -24.76 14.08 11.18
N GLY A 325 -25.24 14.76 12.23
CA GLY A 325 -26.42 14.40 13.02
C GLY A 325 -26.50 15.25 14.29
N GLU A 326 -27.52 15.03 15.15
CA GLU A 326 -27.74 15.84 16.37
C GLU A 326 -26.55 15.86 17.37
N LYS A 327 -25.65 14.87 17.28
CA LYS A 327 -24.35 14.90 17.94
C LYS A 327 -23.25 14.57 16.92
N ALA A 328 -22.41 15.57 16.62
CA ALA A 328 -21.20 15.40 15.85
C ALA A 328 -20.26 14.43 16.58
N SER A 329 -20.25 13.17 16.16
CA SER A 329 -19.48 12.09 16.78
C SER A 329 -18.29 11.72 15.90
N ARG A 330 -17.09 11.69 16.50
CA ARG A 330 -15.83 11.42 15.79
C ARG A 330 -15.75 9.94 15.40
N VAL A 331 -15.70 9.68 14.09
CA VAL A 331 -15.70 8.33 13.50
C VAL A 331 -14.28 7.84 13.25
N GLY A 332 -13.37 8.73 12.91
CA GLY A 332 -11.98 8.41 12.61
C GLY A 332 -11.17 9.65 12.25
N GLU A 333 -10.04 9.40 11.60
CA GLU A 333 -9.10 10.40 11.07
C GLU A 333 -8.74 10.00 9.64
N LEU A 334 -8.57 10.99 8.76
CA LEU A 334 -8.04 10.84 7.40
C LEU A 334 -6.75 11.65 7.28
N ASP A 335 -5.83 11.19 6.43
CA ASP A 335 -4.69 12.02 6.05
C ASP A 335 -5.09 13.12 5.06
N GLU A 336 -4.30 14.18 5.03
CA GLU A 336 -4.49 15.40 4.24
C GLU A 336 -4.64 15.11 2.74
N GLU A 337 -3.86 14.15 2.24
CA GLU A 337 -3.93 13.66 0.86
C GLU A 337 -5.30 13.05 0.58
N MET A 338 -5.81 12.18 1.47
CA MET A 338 -7.14 11.61 1.36
C MET A 338 -8.27 12.65 1.49
N VAL A 339 -8.12 13.70 2.30
CA VAL A 339 -9.10 14.81 2.37
C VAL A 339 -9.07 15.65 1.10
N TYR A 340 -7.90 16.06 0.63
CA TYR A 340 -7.73 16.83 -0.60
C TYR A 340 -8.29 16.08 -1.82
N GLU A 341 -8.13 14.76 -1.84
CA GLU A 341 -8.65 13.89 -2.89
C GLU A 341 -10.15 13.54 -2.76
N SER A 342 -10.80 13.81 -1.62
CA SER A 342 -12.19 13.42 -1.33
C SER A 342 -13.21 14.39 -1.93
N ARG A 343 -14.31 13.84 -2.44
CA ARG A 343 -15.44 14.62 -2.97
C ARG A 343 -16.67 14.45 -2.08
N VAL A 344 -17.55 15.46 -2.11
CA VAL A 344 -18.85 15.40 -1.45
C VAL A 344 -19.65 14.22 -2.01
N GLY A 345 -20.01 13.27 -1.15
CA GLY A 345 -20.75 12.06 -1.51
C GLY A 345 -19.90 10.79 -1.60
N ASP A 346 -18.57 10.87 -1.55
CA ASP A 346 -17.70 9.68 -1.57
C ASP A 346 -18.01 8.73 -0.40
N VAL A 347 -17.91 7.42 -0.65
CA VAL A 347 -18.17 6.37 0.35
C VAL A 347 -16.88 5.61 0.60
N PHE A 348 -16.48 5.52 1.87
CA PHE A 348 -15.33 4.74 2.31
C PHE A 348 -15.73 3.79 3.44
N ALA A 349 -15.03 2.66 3.52
CA ALA A 349 -15.09 1.77 4.67
C ALA A 349 -14.11 2.28 5.72
N LEU A 350 -14.61 2.61 6.91
CA LEU A 350 -13.78 2.76 8.09
C LEU A 350 -13.66 1.37 8.74
N GLY A 351 -12.43 0.95 9.05
CA GLY A 351 -12.13 -0.42 9.45
C GLY A 351 -12.98 -0.94 10.62
N PRO A 352 -13.17 -2.28 10.72
CA PRO A 352 -14.15 -2.86 11.63
C PRO A 352 -13.83 -2.57 13.10
N ARG A 353 -14.63 -1.70 13.71
CA ARG A 353 -14.80 -1.71 15.17
C ARG A 353 -15.72 -2.88 15.54
N ALA A 354 -15.58 -3.39 16.76
CA ALA A 354 -16.49 -4.40 17.30
C ALA A 354 -17.94 -3.88 17.22
N GLY A 355 -18.74 -4.45 16.31
CA GLY A 355 -20.05 -3.88 15.91
C GLY A 355 -20.25 -3.60 14.41
N GLY A 356 -19.54 -4.32 13.53
CA GLY A 356 -19.84 -4.42 12.09
C GLY A 356 -19.21 -3.37 11.18
N SER A 357 -19.05 -3.72 9.91
CA SER A 357 -18.59 -2.79 8.86
C SER A 357 -19.65 -1.73 8.61
N ARG A 358 -19.31 -0.45 8.80
CA ARG A 358 -20.18 0.69 8.49
C ARG A 358 -19.59 1.50 7.34
N ARG A 359 -20.32 1.54 6.22
CA ARG A 359 -20.05 2.46 5.11
C ARG A 359 -20.47 3.87 5.54
N SER A 360 -19.55 4.84 5.50
CA SER A 360 -19.85 6.25 5.75
C SER A 360 -19.73 7.07 4.46
N ARG A 361 -20.69 7.98 4.22
CA ARG A 361 -20.60 9.01 3.18
C ARG A 361 -19.90 10.24 3.73
N THR A 362 -18.90 10.78 3.04
CA THR A 362 -18.36 12.11 3.35
C THR A 362 -19.31 13.19 2.84
N THR A 363 -19.93 13.91 3.76
CA THR A 363 -20.20 15.34 3.56
C THR A 363 -18.93 16.06 3.95
N ALA A 364 -18.24 16.66 2.98
CA ALA A 364 -17.03 17.42 3.27
C ALA A 364 -17.38 18.58 4.22
N CYS A 365 -16.50 18.86 5.19
CA CYS A 365 -16.58 20.10 5.94
C CYS A 365 -16.39 21.28 4.96
N SER A 366 -17.21 22.32 5.16
CA SER A 366 -17.02 23.64 4.55
C SER A 366 -15.86 24.39 5.19
#